data_AF-A0A2R7L1A8-F1
#
_entry.id   AF-A0A2R7L1A8-F1
#
_cell.length_a   1.000
_cell.length_b   1.000
_cell.length_c   1.000
_cell.angle_alpha   90.00
_cell.angle_beta   90.00
_cell.angle_gamma   90.00
#
_symmetry.space_group_name_H-M   'P 1'
#
loop_
_entity.id
_entity.type
_entity.pdbx_description
1 polymer ?
#
loop_
_entity_poly.entity_id
_entity_poly.type
_entity_poly.pdbx_seq_one_letter_code
_entity_poly.pdbx_strand_id
1 'polypeptide(L)'
;MKKIFIASLLILCSALCGYSQVKTVYFDIKDKVTVDSVHAASYAVYGKVSGDSLWVFKKYDMDGYIATTGSFKDSLLEVPQGRFVYYDWINPNKSVTGYVALNTGRDRYKVLSGDFENGLKQGRWLSYYESGLVKTLVTYDRGVTQGPFKAFDDKGELIETGQYVQDKKDGEWVINGGLRVVTFKMDEVVSDVKRTKKELKQLEEAKKKGL
;
A
#
# COMPACT_ATOMS: atom_id res chain seq x y z
N MET A 1 -22.75 -36.59 -68.04
CA MET A 1 -21.87 -36.63 -66.86
C MET A 1 -21.60 -35.19 -66.40
N LYS A 2 -22.41 -34.65 -65.48
CA LYS A 2 -22.21 -33.32 -64.89
C LYS A 2 -21.53 -33.49 -63.53
N LYS A 3 -20.34 -32.92 -63.37
CA LYS A 3 -19.55 -33.01 -62.13
C LYS A 3 -20.20 -32.13 -61.05
N ILE A 4 -20.51 -32.74 -59.91
CA ILE A 4 -20.98 -32.08 -58.70
C ILE A 4 -19.76 -31.42 -58.04
N PHE A 5 -19.75 -30.09 -57.93
CA PHE A 5 -18.78 -29.37 -57.10
C PHE A 5 -19.35 -29.29 -55.68
N ILE A 6 -18.85 -30.12 -54.78
CA ILE A 6 -19.04 -29.96 -53.34
C ILE A 6 -18.02 -28.92 -52.89
N ALA A 7 -18.48 -27.68 -52.71
CA ALA A 7 -17.69 -26.64 -52.07
C ALA A 7 -17.67 -26.94 -50.56
N SER A 8 -16.59 -27.56 -50.10
CA SER A 8 -16.34 -27.82 -48.69
C SER A 8 -16.22 -26.50 -47.93
N LEU A 9 -17.15 -26.32 -47.00
CA LEU A 9 -17.21 -25.28 -45.99
C LEU A 9 -15.93 -25.28 -45.14
N LEU A 10 -15.02 -24.34 -45.38
CA LEU A 10 -13.98 -23.96 -44.43
C LEU A 10 -14.48 -22.74 -43.66
N ILE A 11 -15.25 -22.97 -42.60
CA ILE A 11 -15.38 -21.97 -41.53
C ILE A 11 -14.00 -21.90 -40.90
N LEU A 12 -13.20 -20.90 -41.29
CA LEU A 12 -12.05 -20.47 -40.51
C LEU A 12 -12.60 -19.92 -39.19
N CYS A 13 -12.79 -20.81 -38.22
CA CYS A 13 -12.94 -20.43 -36.83
C CYS A 13 -11.55 -20.03 -36.34
N SER A 14 -11.07 -18.84 -36.71
CA SER A 14 -9.96 -18.22 -36.01
C SER A 14 -10.51 -17.81 -34.65
N ALA A 15 -10.40 -18.74 -33.69
CA ALA A 15 -10.27 -18.37 -32.29
C ALA A 15 -9.07 -17.43 -32.20
N LEU A 16 -9.31 -16.13 -32.34
CA LEU A 16 -8.40 -15.11 -31.84
C LEU A 16 -8.39 -15.32 -30.33
N CYS A 17 -7.51 -16.20 -29.89
CA CYS A 17 -7.05 -16.25 -28.51
C CYS A 17 -6.69 -14.82 -28.16
N GLY A 18 -7.49 -14.18 -27.31
CA GLY A 18 -7.37 -12.77 -27.00
C GLY A 18 -5.99 -12.52 -26.40
N TYR A 19 -5.06 -12.01 -27.22
CA TYR A 19 -3.76 -11.59 -26.73
C TYR A 19 -3.99 -10.50 -25.70
N SER A 20 -3.61 -10.76 -24.45
CA SER A 20 -3.48 -9.72 -23.44
C SER A 20 -2.54 -8.66 -23.99
N GLN A 21 -3.09 -7.49 -24.35
CA GLN A 21 -2.29 -6.36 -24.80
C GLN A 21 -1.71 -5.66 -23.57
N VAL A 22 -0.46 -6.00 -23.28
CA VAL A 22 0.35 -5.28 -22.30
C VAL A 22 0.70 -3.90 -22.89
N LYS A 23 0.40 -2.85 -22.12
CA LYS A 23 0.66 -1.45 -22.46
C LYS A 23 1.72 -0.86 -21.55
N THR A 24 2.45 0.11 -22.07
CA THR A 24 3.41 0.91 -21.31
C THR A 24 2.92 2.36 -21.21
N VAL A 25 3.09 2.97 -20.05
CA VAL A 25 2.80 4.39 -19.79
C VAL A 25 3.95 5.01 -19.00
N TYR A 26 4.27 6.27 -19.26
CA TYR A 26 5.33 7.01 -18.59
C TYR A 26 4.76 8.08 -17.67
N PHE A 27 5.49 8.40 -16.59
CA PHE A 27 5.10 9.42 -15.62
C PHE A 27 6.22 10.45 -15.43
N ASP A 28 5.84 11.72 -15.32
CA ASP A 28 6.75 12.81 -14.99
C ASP A 28 7.14 12.80 -13.50
N ILE A 29 7.98 13.75 -13.09
CA ILE A 29 8.44 13.91 -11.69
C ILE A 29 7.31 14.26 -10.69
N LYS A 30 6.11 14.59 -11.17
CA LYS A 30 4.91 14.87 -10.36
C LYS A 30 3.93 13.69 -10.41
N ASP A 31 4.37 12.53 -10.89
CA ASP A 31 3.56 11.32 -11.07
C ASP A 31 2.36 11.52 -12.02
N LYS A 32 2.45 12.47 -12.96
CA LYS A 32 1.44 12.65 -14.02
C LYS A 32 1.84 11.89 -15.27
N VAL A 33 0.84 11.30 -15.94
CA VAL A 33 1.05 10.62 -17.23
C VAL A 33 1.68 11.60 -18.22
N THR A 34 2.74 11.17 -18.89
CA THR A 34 3.45 11.95 -19.91
C THR A 34 3.74 11.09 -21.14
N VAL A 35 3.84 11.75 -22.30
CA VAL A 35 4.32 11.15 -23.55
C VAL A 35 5.83 11.31 -23.73
N ASP A 36 6.46 12.18 -22.94
CA ASP A 36 7.92 12.38 -22.95
C ASP A 36 8.60 11.27 -22.17
N SER A 37 8.87 10.15 -22.85
CA SER A 37 9.55 9.00 -22.26
C SER A 37 11.03 9.25 -21.94
N VAL A 38 11.64 10.28 -22.55
CA VAL A 38 13.06 10.60 -22.38
C VAL A 38 13.29 11.28 -21.04
N HIS A 39 12.37 12.16 -20.62
CA HIS A 39 12.43 12.88 -19.35
C HIS A 39 11.45 12.33 -18.30
N ALA A 40 10.92 11.13 -18.51
CA ALA A 40 10.06 10.45 -17.54
C ALA A 40 10.85 10.12 -16.26
N ALA A 41 10.18 10.22 -15.12
CA ALA A 41 10.73 9.81 -13.82
C ALA A 41 10.48 8.32 -13.52
N SER A 42 9.48 7.74 -14.19
CA SER A 42 9.10 6.34 -14.02
C SER A 42 8.26 5.86 -15.20
N TYR A 43 8.08 4.55 -15.31
CA TYR A 43 7.15 3.94 -16.26
C TYR A 43 6.33 2.84 -15.59
N ALA A 44 5.20 2.51 -16.16
CA ALA A 44 4.43 1.36 -15.74
C ALA A 44 4.04 0.48 -16.93
N VAL A 45 3.96 -0.81 -16.63
CA VAL A 45 3.47 -1.84 -17.52
C VAL A 45 2.14 -2.33 -16.95
N TYR A 46 1.10 -2.34 -17.79
CA TYR A 46 -0.24 -2.71 -17.35
C TYR A 46 -1.04 -3.42 -18.43
N GLY A 47 -2.01 -4.24 -18.04
CA GLY A 47 -2.83 -5.02 -18.96
C GLY A 47 -3.89 -5.85 -18.24
N LYS A 48 -4.83 -6.37 -19.02
CA LYS A 48 -5.80 -7.36 -18.54
C LYS A 48 -5.29 -8.77 -18.81
N VAL A 49 -5.26 -9.62 -17.81
CA VAL A 49 -5.14 -11.06 -18.06
C VAL A 49 -6.49 -11.55 -18.63
N SER A 50 -6.45 -12.53 -19.55
CA SER A 50 -7.69 -13.04 -20.17
C SER A 50 -8.65 -13.56 -19.09
N GLY A 51 -9.90 -13.06 -19.10
CA GLY A 51 -10.91 -13.41 -18.09
C GLY A 51 -10.93 -12.50 -16.85
N ASP A 52 -9.92 -11.65 -16.63
CA ASP A 52 -9.90 -10.73 -15.51
C ASP A 52 -10.67 -9.43 -15.80
N SER A 53 -11.37 -8.94 -14.76
CA SER A 53 -12.09 -7.67 -14.82
C SER A 53 -11.18 -6.45 -14.60
N LEU A 54 -10.03 -6.66 -13.96
CA LEU A 54 -9.10 -5.61 -13.54
C LEU A 54 -7.88 -5.48 -14.44
N TRP A 55 -7.38 -4.26 -14.56
CA TRP A 55 -6.11 -3.95 -15.20
C TRP A 55 -4.99 -4.07 -14.15
N VAL A 56 -4.14 -5.08 -14.30
CA VAL A 56 -2.98 -5.28 -13.42
C VAL A 56 -1.91 -4.27 -13.80
N PHE A 57 -1.29 -3.65 -12.80
CA PHE A 57 -0.37 -2.54 -12.96
C PHE A 57 0.92 -2.78 -12.17
N LYS A 58 2.07 -2.57 -12.82
CA LYS A 58 3.38 -2.54 -12.17
C LYS A 58 4.15 -1.30 -12.63
N LYS A 59 4.51 -0.44 -11.68
CA LYS A 59 5.31 0.77 -11.90
C LYS A 59 6.75 0.52 -11.49
N TYR A 60 7.68 1.05 -12.27
CA TYR A 60 9.11 0.94 -12.12
C TYR A 60 9.74 2.34 -12.19
N ASP A 61 10.88 2.54 -11.55
CA ASP A 61 11.74 3.68 -11.91
C ASP A 61 12.37 3.48 -13.30
N MET A 62 13.14 4.46 -13.77
CA MET A 62 13.79 4.39 -15.08
C MET A 62 14.93 3.35 -15.16
N ASP A 63 15.44 2.87 -14.01
CA ASP A 63 16.44 1.81 -13.94
C ASP A 63 15.81 0.40 -13.88
N GLY A 64 14.48 0.31 -13.86
CA GLY A 64 13.73 -0.95 -13.89
C GLY A 64 13.41 -1.57 -12.52
N TYR A 65 13.61 -0.84 -11.41
CA TYR A 65 13.27 -1.32 -10.08
C TYR A 65 11.81 -1.03 -9.74
N ILE A 66 11.12 -2.04 -9.20
CA ILE A 66 9.70 -1.97 -8.88
C ILE A 66 9.43 -0.87 -7.85
N ALA A 67 8.51 0.05 -8.16
CA ALA A 67 8.07 1.15 -7.29
C ALA A 67 6.68 0.90 -6.73
N THR A 68 5.78 0.31 -7.53
CA THR A 68 4.40 0.08 -7.12
C THR A 68 3.81 -1.11 -7.87
N THR A 69 2.98 -1.88 -7.18
CA THR A 69 2.09 -2.86 -7.82
C THR A 69 0.66 -2.57 -7.39
N GLY A 70 -0.29 -2.82 -8.27
CA GLY A 70 -1.69 -2.59 -8.00
C GLY A 70 -2.59 -3.07 -9.11
N SER A 71 -3.86 -2.69 -9.04
CA SER A 71 -4.84 -2.97 -10.08
C SER A 71 -5.86 -1.83 -10.19
N PHE A 72 -6.42 -1.68 -11.38
CA PHE A 72 -7.38 -0.62 -11.69
C PHE A 72 -8.63 -1.20 -12.36
N LYS A 73 -9.78 -0.56 -12.17
CA LYS A 73 -11.04 -0.96 -12.83
C LYS A 73 -11.07 -0.61 -14.32
N ASP A 74 -10.38 0.47 -14.67
CA ASP A 74 -10.38 1.06 -16.01
C ASP A 74 -8.97 1.03 -16.64
N SER A 75 -8.93 1.22 -17.96
CA SER A 75 -7.68 1.20 -18.73
C SER A 75 -6.89 2.50 -18.66
N LEU A 76 -7.47 3.55 -18.08
CA LEU A 76 -6.87 4.87 -17.92
C LEU A 76 -6.09 4.98 -16.60
N LEU A 77 -6.18 3.94 -15.75
CA LEU A 77 -5.55 3.88 -14.44
C LEU A 77 -6.09 4.95 -13.48
N GLU A 78 -7.39 5.25 -13.57
CA GLU A 78 -8.03 6.30 -12.77
C GLU A 78 -8.69 5.77 -11.49
N VAL A 79 -9.18 4.53 -11.51
CA VAL A 79 -9.94 3.93 -10.41
C VAL A 79 -9.18 2.73 -9.81
N PRO A 80 -8.28 2.97 -8.82
CA PRO A 80 -7.62 1.91 -8.06
C PRO A 80 -8.62 0.89 -7.47
N GLN A 81 -8.28 -0.39 -7.55
CA GLN A 81 -9.09 -1.48 -7.02
C GLN A 81 -8.22 -2.65 -6.56
N GLY A 82 -8.51 -3.15 -5.36
CA GLY A 82 -7.77 -4.25 -4.74
C GLY A 82 -6.44 -3.79 -4.16
N ARG A 83 -5.52 -4.74 -4.00
CA ARG A 83 -4.31 -4.53 -3.22
C ARG A 83 -3.27 -3.70 -3.97
N PHE A 84 -2.78 -2.67 -3.30
CA PHE A 84 -1.59 -1.92 -3.70
C PHE A 84 -0.42 -2.20 -2.76
N VAL A 85 0.77 -2.25 -3.34
CA VAL A 85 2.04 -2.39 -2.62
C VAL A 85 3.01 -1.36 -3.18
N TYR A 86 3.54 -0.53 -2.29
CA TYR A 86 4.50 0.52 -2.61
C TYR A 86 5.87 0.13 -2.08
N TYR A 87 6.91 0.44 -2.84
CA TYR A 87 8.29 0.10 -2.55
C TYR A 87 9.14 1.36 -2.50
N ASP A 88 10.12 1.37 -1.60
CA ASP A 88 11.12 2.42 -1.47
C ASP A 88 12.51 1.82 -1.37
N TRP A 89 13.54 2.63 -1.63
CA TRP A 89 14.93 2.23 -1.58
C TRP A 89 15.36 1.86 -0.16
N ILE A 90 16.09 0.76 -0.02
CA ILE A 90 16.82 0.48 1.21
C ILE A 90 18.05 1.39 1.23
N ASN A 91 18.17 2.22 2.26
CA ASN A 91 19.33 3.08 2.43
C ASN A 91 20.39 2.32 3.25
N PRO A 92 21.46 1.78 2.63
CA PRO A 92 22.47 1.00 3.35
C PRO A 92 23.23 1.85 4.39
N ASN A 93 23.26 3.17 4.20
CA ASN A 93 23.94 4.12 5.07
C ASN A 93 22.94 4.98 5.85
N LYS A 94 22.33 4.42 6.91
CA LYS A 94 21.43 5.16 7.83
C LYS A 94 22.05 6.43 8.46
N SER A 95 23.36 6.64 8.32
CA SER A 95 24.13 7.78 8.86
C SER A 95 24.45 8.89 7.87
N VAL A 96 24.02 8.82 6.59
CA VAL A 96 24.25 9.91 5.62
C VAL A 96 22.97 10.72 5.47
N THR A 97 22.82 11.76 6.29
CA THR A 97 21.88 12.85 6.04
C THR A 97 22.44 13.76 4.95
N GLY A 98 21.99 13.58 3.71
CA GLY A 98 22.39 14.41 2.56
C GLY A 98 22.42 13.62 1.25
N TYR A 99 22.27 14.34 0.13
CA TYR A 99 22.07 13.87 -1.27
C TYR A 99 23.11 12.91 -1.88
N VAL A 100 23.91 12.18 -1.10
CA VAL A 100 24.89 11.21 -1.60
C VAL A 100 24.90 9.95 -0.74
N ALA A 101 23.76 9.28 -0.62
CA ALA A 101 23.76 7.84 -0.46
C ALA A 101 23.83 7.26 -1.88
N LEU A 102 25.03 6.90 -2.34
CA LEU A 102 25.16 6.08 -3.54
C LEU A 102 24.37 4.80 -3.25
N ASN A 103 23.25 4.60 -3.96
CA ASN A 103 22.39 3.42 -3.88
C ASN A 103 23.16 2.18 -4.35
N THR A 104 24.08 1.70 -3.52
CA THR A 104 24.81 0.45 -3.76
C THR A 104 23.96 -0.76 -3.37
N GLY A 105 22.89 -0.56 -2.59
CA GLY A 105 21.83 -1.51 -2.39
C GLY A 105 20.81 -1.41 -3.52
N ARG A 106 20.81 -2.37 -4.45
CA ARG A 106 19.80 -2.49 -5.51
C ARG A 106 18.48 -3.09 -5.01
N ASP A 107 18.26 -3.07 -3.71
CA ASP A 107 17.13 -3.69 -3.06
C ASP A 107 16.15 -2.62 -2.61
N ARG A 108 14.87 -2.88 -2.86
CA ARG A 108 13.76 -2.07 -2.38
C ARG A 108 12.96 -2.87 -1.38
N TYR A 109 12.48 -2.20 -0.33
CA TYR A 109 11.58 -2.80 0.63
C TYR A 109 10.17 -2.29 0.42
N LYS A 110 9.18 -3.09 0.81
CA LYS A 110 7.78 -2.66 0.83
C LYS A 110 7.63 -1.61 1.94
N VAL A 111 7.28 -0.38 1.59
CA VAL A 111 7.09 0.71 2.56
C VAL A 111 5.63 0.82 3.01
N LEU A 112 4.68 0.48 2.14
CA LEU A 112 3.25 0.62 2.39
C LEU A 112 2.48 -0.43 1.60
N SER A 113 1.41 -0.97 2.18
CA SER A 113 0.42 -1.74 1.42
C SER A 113 -0.97 -1.64 2.02
N GLY A 114 -1.98 -1.76 1.19
CA GLY A 114 -3.38 -1.78 1.59
C GLY A 114 -4.27 -1.96 0.37
N ASP A 115 -5.58 -1.99 0.60
CA ASP A 115 -6.55 -2.19 -0.46
C ASP A 115 -7.26 -0.89 -0.82
N PHE A 116 -7.59 -0.76 -2.10
CA PHE A 116 -8.52 0.23 -2.60
C PHE A 116 -9.84 -0.41 -3.00
N GLU A 117 -10.93 0.30 -2.78
CA GLU A 117 -12.24 -0.02 -3.29
C GLU A 117 -12.83 1.23 -3.95
N ASN A 118 -13.14 1.12 -5.26
CA ASN A 118 -13.65 2.25 -6.06
C ASN A 118 -12.75 3.51 -5.96
N GLY A 119 -11.44 3.34 -6.01
CA GLY A 119 -10.47 4.43 -5.93
C GLY A 119 -10.23 4.99 -4.53
N LEU A 120 -10.90 4.48 -3.49
CA LEU A 120 -10.76 4.93 -2.12
C LEU A 120 -10.05 3.88 -1.27
N LYS A 121 -9.19 4.30 -0.33
CA LYS A 121 -8.54 3.38 0.61
C LYS A 121 -9.61 2.65 1.43
N GLN A 122 -9.46 1.33 1.56
CA GLN A 122 -10.39 0.49 2.30
C GLN A 122 -9.62 -0.49 3.19
N GLY A 123 -10.17 -0.77 4.38
CA GLY A 123 -9.65 -1.76 5.29
C GLY A 123 -8.29 -1.38 5.88
N ARG A 124 -7.45 -2.39 6.14
CA ARG A 124 -6.18 -2.22 6.85
C ARG A 124 -5.07 -1.81 5.91
N TRP A 125 -4.46 -0.68 6.20
CA TRP A 125 -3.26 -0.17 5.57
C TRP A 125 -2.08 -0.35 6.52
N LEU A 126 -1.02 -0.96 6.01
CA LEU A 126 0.19 -1.32 6.76
C LEU A 126 1.38 -0.56 6.20
N SER A 127 2.11 0.14 7.07
CA SER A 127 3.46 0.61 6.75
C SER A 127 4.51 -0.32 7.38
N TYR A 128 5.73 -0.29 6.87
CA TYR A 128 6.79 -1.22 7.28
C TYR A 128 8.11 -0.51 7.53
N TYR A 129 8.93 -1.12 8.38
CA TYR A 129 10.35 -0.85 8.47
C TYR A 129 11.10 -1.49 7.31
N GLU A 130 12.33 -1.02 7.04
CA GLU A 130 13.25 -1.63 6.06
C GLU A 130 13.50 -3.13 6.36
N SER A 131 13.41 -3.55 7.62
CA SER A 131 13.50 -4.95 8.04
C SER A 131 12.32 -5.82 7.57
N GLY A 132 11.25 -5.20 7.05
CA GLY A 132 10.00 -5.87 6.67
C GLY A 132 9.00 -6.01 7.82
N LEU A 133 9.38 -5.65 9.05
CA LEU A 133 8.45 -5.63 10.19
C LEU A 133 7.41 -4.52 10.03
N VAL A 134 6.19 -4.77 10.50
CA VAL A 134 5.10 -3.78 10.46
C VAL A 134 5.46 -2.61 11.36
N LYS A 135 5.36 -1.39 10.84
CA LYS A 135 5.58 -0.14 11.56
C LYS A 135 4.27 0.45 12.06
N THR A 136 3.28 0.58 11.17
CA THR A 136 1.93 1.03 11.56
C THR A 136 0.84 0.23 10.88
N LEU A 137 -0.32 0.23 11.51
CA LEU A 137 -1.59 -0.25 10.98
C LEU A 137 -2.61 0.87 11.15
N VAL A 138 -3.21 1.30 10.05
CA VAL A 138 -4.30 2.27 10.03
C VAL A 138 -5.49 1.64 9.32
N THR A 139 -6.70 1.84 9.83
CA THR A 139 -7.91 1.32 9.20
C THR A 139 -8.63 2.44 8.47
N TYR A 140 -9.04 2.19 7.22
CA TYR A 140 -9.79 3.12 6.39
C TYR A 140 -11.18 2.54 6.05
N ASP A 141 -12.18 3.41 6.02
CA ASP A 141 -13.48 3.16 5.39
C ASP A 141 -13.73 4.26 4.36
N ARG A 142 -13.82 3.89 3.07
CA ARG A 142 -14.07 4.80 1.95
C ARG A 142 -13.16 6.03 1.94
N GLY A 143 -11.86 5.79 2.14
CA GLY A 143 -10.82 6.82 2.09
C GLY A 143 -10.62 7.60 3.40
N VAL A 144 -11.50 7.42 4.38
CA VAL A 144 -11.45 8.09 5.69
C VAL A 144 -10.91 7.12 6.73
N THR A 145 -10.00 7.55 7.59
CA THR A 145 -9.51 6.71 8.69
C THR A 145 -10.62 6.50 9.73
N GLN A 146 -10.91 5.23 9.98
CA GLN A 146 -12.03 4.79 10.80
C GLN A 146 -11.68 3.45 11.45
N GLY A 147 -11.71 3.39 12.77
CA GLY A 147 -11.39 2.21 13.56
C GLY A 147 -9.94 2.19 14.09
N PRO A 148 -9.38 0.99 14.32
CA PRO A 148 -8.16 0.85 15.14
C PRO A 148 -6.90 1.38 14.45
N PHE A 149 -6.04 1.99 15.25
CA PHE A 149 -4.66 2.35 14.96
C PHE A 149 -3.70 1.52 15.82
N LYS A 150 -2.60 1.07 15.23
CA LYS A 150 -1.47 0.47 15.96
C LYS A 150 -0.14 0.96 15.40
N ALA A 151 0.83 1.20 16.27
CA ALA A 151 2.23 1.36 15.89
C ALA A 151 3.12 0.40 16.68
N PHE A 152 4.15 -0.09 16.00
CA PHE A 152 5.13 -1.02 16.53
C PHE A 152 6.53 -0.42 16.38
N ASP A 153 7.47 -0.84 17.22
CA ASP A 153 8.88 -0.49 17.07
C ASP A 153 9.60 -1.37 16.03
N ASP A 154 10.90 -1.14 15.85
CA ASP A 154 11.75 -1.86 14.89
C ASP A 154 12.06 -3.31 15.29
N LYS A 155 11.59 -3.75 16.46
CA LYS A 155 11.61 -5.15 16.93
C LYS A 155 10.24 -5.82 16.83
N GLY A 156 9.21 -5.06 16.43
CA GLY A 156 7.83 -5.53 16.31
C GLY A 156 7.05 -5.47 17.62
N GLU A 157 7.55 -4.78 18.65
CA GLU A 157 6.83 -4.59 19.91
C GLU A 157 5.77 -3.49 19.75
N LEU A 158 4.57 -3.72 20.28
CA LEU A 158 3.48 -2.74 20.21
C LEU A 158 3.77 -1.55 21.12
N ILE A 159 3.94 -0.37 20.52
CA ILE A 159 4.29 0.86 21.26
C ILE A 159 3.15 1.86 21.30
N GLU A 160 2.20 1.81 20.36
CA GLU A 160 1.06 2.73 20.35
C GLU A 160 -0.22 2.02 19.89
N THR A 161 -1.34 2.34 20.54
CA THR A 161 -2.69 1.93 20.12
C THR A 161 -3.68 3.05 20.33
N GLY A 162 -4.66 3.14 19.44
CA GLY A 162 -5.79 4.03 19.59
C GLY A 162 -6.85 3.72 18.53
N GLN A 163 -7.74 4.67 18.30
CA GLN A 163 -8.72 4.59 17.22
C GLN A 163 -8.92 5.95 16.56
N TYR A 164 -9.27 5.90 15.29
CA TYR A 164 -9.75 7.03 14.51
C TYR A 164 -11.26 6.94 14.31
N VAL A 165 -11.93 8.07 14.33
CA VAL A 165 -13.31 8.25 13.92
C VAL A 165 -13.35 9.46 13.00
N GLN A 166 -13.74 9.26 11.75
CA GLN A 166 -13.80 10.33 10.74
C GLN A 166 -12.53 11.17 10.64
N ASP A 167 -11.37 10.52 10.48
CA ASP A 167 -10.04 11.14 10.43
C ASP A 167 -9.51 11.75 11.72
N LYS A 168 -10.26 11.65 12.82
CA LYS A 168 -9.89 12.22 14.11
C LYS A 168 -9.56 11.16 15.14
N LYS A 169 -8.55 11.40 15.96
CA LYS A 169 -8.27 10.58 17.14
C LYS A 169 -9.47 10.62 18.07
N ASP A 170 -9.90 9.46 18.54
CA ASP A 170 -11.00 9.33 19.49
C ASP A 170 -10.71 8.24 20.51
N GLY A 171 -11.25 8.35 21.72
CA GLY A 171 -11.03 7.40 22.81
C GLY A 171 -9.61 7.41 23.38
N GLU A 172 -9.24 6.34 24.08
CA GLU A 172 -7.92 6.21 24.71
C GLU A 172 -6.83 5.89 23.69
N TRP A 173 -5.76 6.67 23.76
CA TRP A 173 -4.52 6.48 23.03
C TRP A 173 -3.42 6.08 24.00
N VAL A 174 -3.03 4.81 23.93
CA VAL A 174 -1.95 4.23 24.73
C VAL A 174 -0.65 4.40 23.95
N ILE A 175 0.32 5.10 24.52
CA ILE A 175 1.56 5.53 23.86
C ILE A 175 2.77 5.01 24.66
N ASN A 176 3.86 4.69 23.96
CA ASN A 176 5.10 4.14 24.51
C ASN A 176 4.85 2.93 25.43
N GLY A 177 4.06 1.97 24.95
CA GLY A 177 3.72 0.76 25.72
C GLY A 177 2.92 1.03 26.99
N GLY A 178 2.23 2.18 27.10
CA GLY A 178 1.37 2.52 28.23
C GLY A 178 1.93 3.52 29.24
N LEU A 179 3.16 4.00 29.00
CA LEU A 179 3.75 5.09 29.78
C LEU A 179 3.02 6.43 29.63
N ARG A 180 2.24 6.59 28.56
CA ARG A 180 1.33 7.73 28.42
C ARG A 180 0.00 7.24 27.88
N VAL A 181 -1.09 7.70 28.47
CA VAL A 181 -2.45 7.49 27.95
C VAL A 181 -3.11 8.83 27.78
N VAL A 182 -3.52 9.15 26.55
CA VAL A 182 -4.23 10.39 26.23
C VAL A 182 -5.64 10.01 25.79
N THR A 183 -6.66 10.59 26.41
CA THR A 183 -8.04 10.40 25.93
C THR A 183 -8.39 11.53 24.98
N PHE A 184 -8.80 11.19 23.77
CA PHE A 184 -9.25 12.14 22.77
C PHE A 184 -10.77 12.08 22.59
N LYS A 185 -11.36 13.22 22.24
CA LYS A 185 -12.70 13.31 21.66
C LYS A 185 -12.59 14.11 20.39
N MET A 186 -12.66 13.45 19.24
CA MET A 186 -12.54 14.12 17.93
C MET A 186 -11.31 15.06 17.84
N ASP A 187 -10.11 14.52 18.12
CA ASP A 187 -8.81 15.22 18.23
C ASP A 187 -8.64 16.16 19.44
N GLU A 188 -9.69 16.49 20.17
CA GLU A 188 -9.57 17.29 21.39
C GLU A 188 -9.04 16.43 22.54
N VAL A 189 -8.00 16.90 23.22
CA VAL A 189 -7.45 16.22 24.41
C VAL A 189 -8.39 16.42 25.59
N VAL A 190 -8.97 15.32 26.08
CA VAL A 190 -9.82 15.29 27.28
C VAL A 190 -8.98 15.02 28.53
N SER A 191 -7.98 14.14 28.42
CA SER A 191 -7.06 13.82 29.52
C SER A 191 -5.70 13.38 29.00
N ASP A 192 -4.65 13.59 29.79
CA ASP A 192 -3.28 13.14 29.50
C ASP A 192 -2.64 12.61 30.78
N VAL A 193 -2.51 11.29 30.87
CA VAL A 193 -1.97 10.58 32.02
C VAL A 193 -0.61 10.04 31.66
N LYS A 194 0.43 10.50 32.37
CA LYS A 194 1.79 9.96 32.28
C LYS A 194 2.04 9.02 33.46
N ARG A 195 2.74 7.92 33.19
CA ARG A 195 3.11 6.89 34.17
C ARG A 195 4.60 6.64 34.12
N THR A 196 5.15 6.32 35.28
CA THR A 196 6.48 5.73 35.42
C THR A 196 6.43 4.23 35.07
N LYS A 197 7.59 3.64 34.75
CA LYS A 197 7.71 2.19 34.54
C LYS A 197 7.26 1.39 35.77
N LYS A 198 7.46 1.93 36.99
CA LYS A 198 7.05 1.28 38.24
C LYS A 198 5.53 1.21 38.34
N GLU A 199 4.83 2.32 38.09
CA GLU A 199 3.36 2.38 38.11
C GLU A 199 2.76 1.47 37.03
N LEU A 200 3.35 1.45 35.83
CA LEU A 200 2.91 0.57 34.75
C LEU A 200 3.01 -0.90 35.14
N LYS A 201 4.15 -1.33 35.71
CA LYS A 201 4.34 -2.70 36.17
C LYS A 201 3.32 -3.10 37.25
N GLN A 202 3.05 -2.22 38.22
CA GLN A 202 2.05 -2.45 39.25
C GLN A 202 0.64 -2.61 38.66
N LEU A 203 0.28 -1.79 37.66
CA LEU A 203 -0.99 -1.86 36.96
C LEU A 203 -1.15 -3.19 36.19
N GLU A 204 -0.10 -3.63 35.49
CA GLU A 204 -0.11 -4.90 34.76
C GLU A 204 -0.23 -6.11 35.70
N GLU A 205 0.46 -6.09 36.84
CA GLU A 205 0.35 -7.12 37.86
C GLU A 205 -1.05 -7.16 38.50
N ALA A 206 -1.68 -5.99 38.73
CA ALA A 206 -3.05 -5.91 39.22
C ALA A 206 -4.05 -6.51 38.22
N LYS A 207 -3.94 -6.14 36.93
CA LYS A 207 -4.78 -6.68 35.85
C LYS A 207 -4.66 -8.21 35.72
N LYS A 208 -3.45 -8.76 35.85
CA LYS A 208 -3.22 -10.21 35.82
C LYS A 208 -3.87 -10.94 37.01
N LYS A 209 -4.09 -10.25 38.12
CA LYS A 209 -4.73 -10.80 39.33
C LYS A 209 -6.26 -10.69 39.31
N GLY A 210 -6.86 -10.14 38.24
CA GLY A 210 -8.31 -9.99 38.10
C GLY A 210 -8.93 -8.93 39.03
N LEU A 211 -8.12 -7.97 39.48
CA LEU A 211 -8.55 -6.79 40.23
C LEU A 211 -8.83 -5.61 39.29
#